data_AF-H6L1L2-F1
#
_entry.id   AF-H6L1L2-F1
#
_cell.length_a   1.000
_cell.length_b   1.000
_cell.length_c   1.000
_cell.angle_alpha   90.00
_cell.angle_beta   90.00
_cell.angle_gamma   90.00
#
_symmetry.space_group_name_H-M   'P 1'
#
loop_
_entity.id
_entity.type
_entity.pdbx_description
1 polymer ?
#
loop_
_entity_poly.entity_id
_entity_poly.type
_entity_poly.pdbx_seq_one_letter_code
_entity_poly.pdbx_strand_id
1 'polypeptide(L)'
;MKLSPTFYLAVLVILLTHFLYYPKWSKGGTEATISWDVSGYYMYLPASLIYQDIKGCNFKDSILQNYGPTPNFQQAFVHEASGNYVMKYSMGQAISFLPAFGLAHLYAKSTAYPADGFSFPYQLAISLGSLFWALLGLYYLRKFLLFFYRPKIADWTILGLVLGSNYLNYSAIDGAMTHNTLFTLYSLLLYVTVRFYQQPSYLKGAAIGALVGWAALIRPTEIIACIIPLAWGLQAWVWTDLKQRLQFVAQHFGKLLLAVLITAFIGSFQLMYWKYATGEWIVYSYQDQGFSWLSPHLHAGFLSYKSGWLTYSPFMLLPLLGFGPFFKQQRSLFSTVFVFSLLFIYITFAWDIWWYGGSLGQRAMVQAYPVLALPLAALIHWLSQQKIWLKLPIFGFALLSFYANLWFTHQAHKGGLLRPGEMTKAYYWATLFRYDKDPERLKLLDGVRQLKKGELKEASLVYSDTSWQAQLDQNQQFAPIISLALPKMPEKEGLRVSILAQIIGPKEWEFWWMTQFTVSLKKEGQLIDEQMFRLQRHIQEGEEKRLYMDLPVQGADSLEIKFWNADGKKAIKLSQPEVWRYVLD
;
A
#
# COMPACT_ATOMS: atom_id res chain seq x y z
N MET A 1 -23.51 27.22 -2.93
CA MET A 1 -23.65 26.03 -2.04
C MET A 1 -22.79 26.28 -0.80
N LYS A 2 -23.38 26.50 0.39
CA LYS A 2 -22.59 26.72 1.61
C LYS A 2 -21.93 25.40 2.04
N LEU A 3 -20.62 25.40 2.25
CA LEU A 3 -19.88 24.27 2.82
C LEU A 3 -20.11 24.26 4.33
N SER A 4 -20.23 23.07 4.94
CA SER A 4 -20.45 22.95 6.38
C SER A 4 -19.12 22.90 7.15
N PRO A 5 -19.13 23.21 8.47
CA PRO A 5 -17.95 23.02 9.32
C PRO A 5 -17.36 21.60 9.27
N THR A 6 -18.20 20.56 9.11
CA THR A 6 -17.77 19.16 9.03
C THR A 6 -16.94 18.88 7.78
N PHE A 7 -17.32 19.46 6.63
CA PHE A 7 -16.52 19.35 5.41
C PHE A 7 -15.19 20.08 5.55
N TYR A 8 -15.21 21.29 6.14
CA TYR A 8 -13.98 22.04 6.41
C TYR A 8 -13.05 21.31 7.38
N LEU A 9 -13.58 20.59 8.37
CA LEU A 9 -12.76 19.76 9.25
C LEU A 9 -12.01 18.66 8.48
N ALA A 10 -12.68 17.97 7.54
CA ALA A 10 -12.04 16.95 6.71
C ALA A 10 -10.89 17.55 5.87
N VAL A 11 -11.12 18.71 5.25
CA VAL A 11 -10.08 19.45 4.51
C VAL A 11 -8.95 19.90 5.44
N LEU A 12 -9.28 20.48 6.59
CA LEU A 12 -8.30 20.97 7.55
C LEU A 12 -7.38 19.85 8.05
N VAL A 13 -7.92 18.66 8.35
CA VAL A 13 -7.10 17.52 8.77
C VAL A 13 -6.10 17.11 7.69
N ILE A 14 -6.50 17.09 6.41
CA ILE A 14 -5.59 16.82 5.30
C ILE A 14 -4.50 17.89 5.23
N LEU A 15 -4.88 19.17 5.30
CA LEU A 15 -3.93 20.29 5.25
C LEU A 15 -2.92 20.26 6.41
N LEU A 16 -3.39 20.07 7.64
CA LEU A 16 -2.53 19.96 8.82
C LEU A 16 -1.59 18.76 8.69
N THR A 17 -2.08 17.64 8.17
CA THR A 17 -1.26 16.44 7.96
C THR A 17 -0.17 16.68 6.89
N HIS A 18 -0.55 17.32 5.78
CA HIS A 18 0.34 17.60 4.64
C HIS A 18 1.44 18.61 4.97
N PHE A 19 1.07 19.73 5.61
CA PHE A 19 2.00 20.84 5.85
C PHE A 19 2.75 20.74 7.17
N LEU A 20 2.10 20.26 8.24
CA LEU A 20 2.66 20.32 9.60
C LEU A 20 3.12 18.96 10.11
N TYR A 21 2.38 17.89 9.78
CA TYR A 21 2.64 16.59 10.38
C TYR A 21 3.79 15.85 9.70
N TYR A 22 3.71 15.58 8.39
CA TYR A 22 4.75 14.85 7.66
C TYR A 22 4.91 15.40 6.23
N PRO A 23 5.51 16.58 6.06
CA PRO A 23 5.71 17.20 4.75
C PRO A 23 6.76 16.43 3.93
N LYS A 24 6.35 15.44 3.13
CA LYS A 24 7.26 14.65 2.27
C LYS A 24 8.07 15.50 1.29
N TRP A 25 7.53 16.63 0.86
CA TRP A 25 8.20 17.54 -0.06
C TRP A 25 9.46 18.20 0.51
N SER A 26 9.64 18.19 1.84
CA SER A 26 10.86 18.67 2.51
C SER A 26 11.80 17.54 2.95
N LYS A 27 11.47 16.28 2.63
CA LYS A 27 12.31 15.11 2.91
C LYS A 27 13.18 14.77 1.70
N GLY A 28 14.30 14.09 1.95
CA GLY A 28 15.22 13.60 0.92
C GLY A 28 15.17 12.08 0.78
N GLY A 29 15.87 11.56 -0.23
CA GLY A 29 16.00 10.13 -0.46
C GLY A 29 14.65 9.44 -0.70
N THR A 30 14.51 8.25 -0.11
CA THR A 30 13.31 7.40 -0.24
C THR A 30 12.06 7.99 0.42
N GLU A 31 12.20 9.03 1.25
CA GLU A 31 11.07 9.71 1.91
C GLU A 31 10.60 10.97 1.17
N ALA A 32 11.28 11.38 0.11
CA ALA A 32 10.88 12.50 -0.72
C ALA A 32 9.53 12.24 -1.43
N THR A 33 8.88 13.30 -1.91
CA THR A 33 7.63 13.18 -2.67
C THR A 33 7.82 12.33 -3.95
N ILE A 34 8.91 12.56 -4.67
CA ILE A 34 9.25 11.86 -5.92
C ILE A 34 10.21 10.70 -5.59
N SER A 35 9.70 9.68 -4.89
CA SER A 35 10.43 8.47 -4.53
C SER A 35 9.64 7.20 -4.87
N TRP A 36 10.28 6.04 -4.85
CA TRP A 36 9.63 4.74 -5.10
C TRP A 36 8.74 4.75 -6.36
N ASP A 37 7.50 4.26 -6.27
CA ASP A 37 6.56 4.24 -7.38
C ASP A 37 6.29 5.63 -7.97
N VAL A 38 6.25 6.67 -7.13
CA VAL A 38 6.00 8.04 -7.59
C VAL A 38 7.08 8.50 -8.56
N SER A 39 8.34 8.19 -8.27
CA SER A 39 9.44 8.50 -9.18
C SER A 39 9.30 7.79 -10.53
N GLY A 40 8.73 6.57 -10.56
CA GLY A 40 8.45 5.84 -11.79
C GLY A 40 7.27 6.42 -12.58
N TYR A 41 6.18 6.78 -11.91
CA TYR A 41 5.05 7.50 -12.52
C TYR A 41 5.48 8.81 -13.16
N TYR A 42 6.40 9.50 -12.48
CA TYR A 42 6.89 10.82 -12.82
C TYR A 42 7.92 10.82 -13.94
N MET A 43 8.72 9.76 -14.08
CA MET A 43 9.92 9.69 -14.93
C MET A 43 9.69 10.09 -16.39
N TYR A 44 8.49 9.86 -16.93
CA TYR A 44 8.09 10.32 -18.26
C TYR A 44 8.36 11.81 -18.49
N LEU A 45 8.13 12.67 -17.48
CA LEU A 45 8.24 14.12 -17.60
C LEU A 45 9.70 14.59 -17.77
N PRO A 46 10.63 14.35 -16.84
CA PRO A 46 12.02 14.77 -17.03
C PRO A 46 12.66 14.07 -18.23
N ALA A 47 12.38 12.78 -18.45
CA ALA A 47 12.99 12.03 -19.55
C ALA A 47 12.60 12.60 -20.93
N SER A 48 11.36 13.08 -21.10
CA SER A 48 10.90 13.64 -22.37
C SER A 48 11.16 15.15 -22.50
N LEU A 49 10.95 15.94 -21.45
CA LEU A 49 10.93 17.41 -21.53
C LEU A 49 12.24 18.08 -21.14
N ILE A 50 13.08 17.43 -20.32
CA ILE A 50 14.37 17.99 -19.87
C ILE A 50 15.51 17.31 -20.62
N TYR A 51 15.61 15.98 -20.50
CA TYR A 51 16.75 15.23 -21.02
C TYR A 51 16.57 14.78 -22.47
N GLN A 52 15.33 14.72 -22.96
CA GLN A 52 14.99 14.21 -24.30
C GLN A 52 15.55 12.80 -24.58
N ASP A 53 15.68 11.99 -23.53
CA ASP A 53 16.34 10.68 -23.52
C ASP A 53 15.47 9.61 -22.84
N ILE A 54 14.23 9.48 -23.32
CA ILE A 54 13.25 8.52 -22.77
C ILE A 54 13.58 7.04 -23.07
N LYS A 55 14.47 6.78 -24.05
CA LYS A 55 14.90 5.43 -24.45
C LYS A 55 16.22 5.01 -23.82
N GLY A 56 17.16 5.94 -23.64
CA GLY A 56 18.47 5.66 -23.04
C GLY A 56 18.49 5.85 -21.53
N CYS A 57 17.70 6.78 -20.99
CA CYS A 57 17.68 7.12 -19.55
C CYS A 57 19.09 7.35 -18.98
N ASN A 58 20.03 7.91 -19.74
CA ASN A 58 21.44 8.05 -19.34
C ASN A 58 21.63 9.00 -18.15
N PHE A 59 20.65 9.86 -17.88
CA PHE A 59 20.62 10.76 -16.72
C PHE A 59 20.31 10.06 -15.39
N LYS A 60 19.89 8.79 -15.41
CA LYS A 60 19.43 8.07 -14.20
C LYS A 60 20.47 8.02 -13.09
N ASP A 61 21.75 7.86 -13.42
CA ASP A 61 22.81 7.60 -12.43
C ASP A 61 23.10 8.88 -11.63
N SER A 62 23.07 10.05 -12.29
CA SER A 62 23.20 11.34 -11.60
C SER A 62 22.00 11.63 -10.71
N ILE A 63 20.78 11.30 -11.16
CA ILE A 63 19.58 11.45 -10.34
C ILE A 63 19.61 10.53 -9.11
N LEU A 64 20.02 9.27 -9.28
CA LEU A 64 20.17 8.34 -8.17
C LEU A 64 21.22 8.82 -7.16
N GLN A 65 22.38 9.28 -7.65
CA GLN A 65 23.45 9.78 -6.80
C GLN A 65 23.05 11.06 -6.04
N ASN A 66 22.40 12.00 -6.70
CA ASN A 66 22.10 13.31 -6.13
C ASN A 66 20.87 13.31 -5.22
N TYR A 67 19.85 12.50 -5.53
CA TYR A 67 18.56 12.55 -4.86
C TYR A 67 18.17 11.26 -4.14
N GLY A 68 18.73 10.12 -4.53
CA GLY A 68 18.42 8.81 -3.95
C GLY A 68 16.92 8.47 -3.89
N PRO A 69 16.10 8.70 -4.96
CA PRO A 69 14.66 8.46 -4.92
C PRO A 69 14.33 6.97 -4.69
N THR A 70 15.25 6.09 -5.06
CA THR A 70 15.22 4.64 -4.85
C THR A 70 16.65 4.13 -4.64
N PRO A 71 16.86 2.96 -4.00
CA PRO A 71 18.20 2.38 -3.81
C PRO A 71 18.90 2.02 -5.13
N ASN A 72 18.13 1.66 -6.16
CA ASN A 72 18.59 1.30 -7.50
C ASN A 72 17.60 1.83 -8.56
N PHE A 73 17.98 1.75 -9.85
CA PHE A 73 17.10 2.18 -10.95
C PHE A 73 16.00 1.14 -11.21
N GLN A 74 14.77 1.46 -10.81
CA GLN A 74 13.61 0.57 -10.92
C GLN A 74 12.41 1.21 -11.65
N GLN A 75 12.58 2.43 -12.14
CA GLN A 75 11.55 3.22 -12.82
C GLN A 75 11.33 2.75 -14.26
N ALA A 76 12.34 2.12 -14.87
CA ALA A 76 12.30 1.52 -16.19
C ALA A 76 13.15 0.24 -16.21
N PHE A 77 12.87 -0.66 -17.15
CA PHE A 77 13.64 -1.87 -17.41
C PHE A 77 14.16 -1.87 -18.85
N VAL A 78 15.23 -2.62 -19.10
CA VAL A 78 15.78 -2.77 -20.46
C VAL A 78 14.94 -3.80 -21.22
N HIS A 79 14.43 -3.42 -22.39
CA HIS A 79 13.72 -4.32 -23.27
C HIS A 79 14.72 -5.12 -24.13
N GLU A 80 14.69 -6.45 -24.02
CA GLU A 80 15.72 -7.33 -24.59
C GLU A 80 15.88 -7.15 -26.11
N ALA A 81 14.77 -7.10 -26.86
CA ALA A 81 14.84 -7.05 -28.32
C ALA A 81 15.28 -5.68 -28.88
N SER A 82 15.04 -4.58 -28.16
CA SER A 82 15.37 -3.24 -28.65
C SER A 82 16.61 -2.64 -27.98
N GLY A 83 17.03 -3.16 -26.82
CA GLY A 83 18.09 -2.58 -25.99
C GLY A 83 17.71 -1.26 -25.31
N ASN A 84 16.49 -0.74 -25.54
CA ASN A 84 16.02 0.53 -24.97
C ASN A 84 15.40 0.31 -23.57
N TYR A 85 15.43 1.35 -22.75
CA TYR A 85 14.63 1.41 -21.54
C TYR A 85 13.14 1.61 -21.85
N VAL A 86 12.32 0.89 -21.09
CA VAL A 86 10.86 1.02 -21.08
C VAL A 86 10.40 1.32 -19.66
N MET A 87 9.65 2.41 -19.50
CA MET A 87 9.07 2.82 -18.23
C MET A 87 8.16 1.72 -17.69
N LYS A 88 8.33 1.38 -16.42
CA LYS A 88 7.58 0.30 -15.75
C LYS A 88 6.09 0.60 -15.65
N TYR A 89 5.76 1.84 -15.29
CA TYR A 89 4.38 2.29 -15.10
C TYR A 89 3.84 2.98 -16.35
N SER A 90 2.52 3.03 -16.51
CA SER A 90 1.91 3.78 -17.61
C SER A 90 1.93 5.29 -17.36
N MET A 91 1.86 6.08 -18.44
CA MET A 91 2.11 7.53 -18.40
C MET A 91 0.97 8.36 -17.79
N GLY A 92 -0.20 7.78 -17.50
CA GLY A 92 -1.38 8.57 -17.14
C GLY A 92 -1.20 9.42 -15.90
N GLN A 93 -0.41 8.94 -14.92
CA GLN A 93 -0.13 9.72 -13.71
C GLN A 93 0.80 10.91 -13.99
N ALA A 94 1.78 10.78 -14.89
CA ALA A 94 2.62 11.89 -15.32
C ALA A 94 1.80 13.05 -15.91
N ILE A 95 0.68 12.77 -16.58
CA ILE A 95 -0.23 13.82 -17.09
C ILE A 95 -0.79 14.66 -15.94
N SER A 96 -1.13 14.04 -14.80
CA SER A 96 -1.64 14.76 -13.62
C SER A 96 -0.58 15.67 -12.97
N PHE A 97 0.69 15.32 -13.15
CA PHE A 97 1.84 16.07 -12.65
C PHE A 97 2.28 17.20 -13.57
N LEU A 98 1.97 17.13 -14.86
CA LEU A 98 2.48 18.04 -15.89
C LEU A 98 2.31 19.54 -15.56
N PRO A 99 1.15 20.04 -15.05
CA PRO A 99 1.03 21.46 -14.72
C PRO A 99 1.97 21.90 -13.59
N ALA A 100 2.06 21.09 -12.53
CA ALA A 100 2.93 21.36 -11.40
C ALA A 100 4.42 21.25 -11.78
N PHE A 101 4.76 20.25 -12.59
CA PHE A 101 6.08 20.09 -13.17
C PHE A 101 6.50 21.31 -13.98
N GLY A 102 5.63 21.82 -14.87
CA GLY A 102 5.92 22.99 -15.69
C GLY A 102 6.22 24.23 -14.84
N LEU A 103 5.41 24.48 -13.81
CA LEU A 103 5.65 25.58 -12.86
C LEU A 103 6.98 25.43 -12.11
N ALA A 104 7.28 24.22 -11.62
CA ALA A 104 8.55 23.93 -10.97
C ALA A 104 9.74 24.12 -11.91
N HIS A 105 9.61 23.67 -13.17
CA HIS A 105 10.67 23.77 -14.17
C HIS A 105 10.97 25.23 -14.53
N LEU A 106 9.94 26.05 -14.72
CA LEU A 106 10.08 27.49 -14.95
C LEU A 106 10.75 28.17 -13.75
N TYR A 107 10.33 27.83 -12.53
CA TYR A 107 10.91 28.39 -11.30
C TYR A 107 12.38 27.96 -11.09
N ALA A 108 12.70 26.70 -11.35
CA ALA A 108 14.07 26.19 -11.25
C ALA A 108 14.98 26.89 -12.26
N LYS A 109 14.54 27.07 -13.51
CA LYS A 109 15.30 27.81 -14.54
C LYS A 109 15.55 29.28 -14.18
N SER A 110 14.67 29.91 -13.39
CA SER A 110 14.82 31.30 -12.97
C SER A 110 15.55 31.49 -11.63
N THR A 111 16.08 30.42 -11.04
CA THR A 111 16.72 30.46 -9.71
C THR A 111 18.01 29.64 -9.70
N ALA A 112 18.65 29.52 -8.54
CA ALA A 112 19.85 28.70 -8.37
C ALA A 112 19.57 27.19 -8.26
N TYR A 113 18.30 26.76 -8.26
CA TYR A 113 17.95 25.35 -8.16
C TYR A 113 18.24 24.62 -9.49
N PRO A 114 18.79 23.39 -9.45
CA PRO A 114 18.97 22.59 -10.65
C PRO A 114 17.65 22.37 -11.39
N ALA A 115 17.60 22.67 -12.69
CA ALA A 115 16.44 22.45 -13.54
C ALA A 115 16.42 21.01 -14.10
N ASP A 116 16.60 20.02 -13.24
CA ASP A 116 16.88 18.61 -13.56
C ASP A 116 15.69 17.65 -13.39
N GLY A 117 14.56 18.18 -12.93
CA GLY A 117 13.34 17.42 -12.68
C GLY A 117 13.21 16.85 -11.26
N PHE A 118 14.22 16.94 -10.39
CA PHE A 118 14.17 16.28 -9.08
C PHE A 118 14.51 17.20 -7.91
N SER A 119 15.11 18.36 -8.17
CA SER A 119 15.39 19.38 -7.18
C SER A 119 14.14 19.84 -6.39
N PHE A 120 14.37 20.52 -5.27
CA PHE A 120 13.32 20.90 -4.32
C PHE A 120 12.05 21.54 -4.93
N PRO A 121 12.13 22.47 -5.91
CA PRO A 121 10.94 23.00 -6.58
C PRO A 121 10.00 21.94 -7.15
N TYR A 122 10.55 20.85 -7.72
CA TYR A 122 9.75 19.75 -8.26
C TYR A 122 9.06 18.97 -7.15
N GLN A 123 9.79 18.65 -6.06
CA GLN A 123 9.23 17.94 -4.90
C GLN A 123 8.02 18.69 -4.33
N LEU A 124 8.17 20.00 -4.10
CA LEU A 124 7.11 20.86 -3.58
C LEU A 124 5.94 20.98 -4.56
N ALA A 125 6.19 21.30 -5.83
CA ALA A 125 5.12 21.51 -6.80
C ALA A 125 4.30 20.24 -7.03
N ILE A 126 4.95 19.07 -7.19
CA ILE A 126 4.26 17.79 -7.35
C ILE A 126 3.43 17.45 -6.11
N SER A 127 3.96 17.72 -4.91
CA SER A 127 3.23 17.54 -3.66
C SER A 127 1.98 18.43 -3.58
N LEU A 128 2.11 19.71 -3.92
CA LEU A 128 0.98 20.67 -3.93
C LEU A 128 -0.05 20.35 -5.02
N GLY A 129 0.41 19.95 -6.21
CA GLY A 129 -0.47 19.49 -7.30
C GLY A 129 -1.28 18.27 -6.88
N SER A 130 -0.64 17.33 -6.18
CA SER A 130 -1.30 16.14 -5.64
C SER A 130 -2.32 16.48 -4.55
N LEU A 131 -2.00 17.43 -3.67
CA LEU A 131 -2.94 17.97 -2.68
C LEU A 131 -4.15 18.63 -3.36
N PHE A 132 -3.94 19.39 -4.43
CA PHE A 132 -5.02 19.98 -5.22
C PHE A 132 -5.97 18.91 -5.77
N TRP A 133 -5.43 17.82 -6.34
CA TRP A 133 -6.24 16.69 -6.80
C TRP A 133 -7.08 16.10 -5.65
N ALA A 134 -6.49 15.84 -4.48
CA ALA A 134 -7.22 15.32 -3.32
C ALA A 134 -8.42 16.19 -2.92
N LEU A 135 -8.22 17.51 -2.85
CA LEU A 135 -9.27 18.47 -2.49
C LEU A 135 -10.36 18.56 -3.57
N LEU A 136 -9.96 18.51 -4.85
CA LEU A 136 -10.88 18.46 -5.98
C LEU A 136 -11.75 17.20 -5.93
N GLY A 137 -11.15 16.04 -5.63
CA GLY A 137 -11.84 14.78 -5.43
C GLY A 137 -12.88 14.86 -4.33
N LEU A 138 -12.53 15.36 -3.14
CA LEU A 138 -13.48 15.55 -2.05
C LEU A 138 -14.62 16.50 -2.40
N TYR A 139 -14.32 17.59 -3.10
CA TYR A 139 -15.34 18.55 -3.55
C TYR A 139 -16.34 17.92 -4.52
N TYR A 140 -15.88 17.16 -5.51
CA TYR A 140 -16.77 16.49 -6.46
C TYR A 140 -17.48 15.28 -5.87
N LEU A 141 -16.85 14.54 -4.95
CA LEU A 141 -17.51 13.50 -4.18
C LEU A 141 -18.68 14.08 -3.39
N ARG A 142 -18.47 15.24 -2.75
CA ARG A 142 -19.56 15.96 -2.06
C ARG A 142 -20.68 16.32 -3.04
N LYS A 143 -20.36 16.96 -4.16
CA LYS A 143 -21.37 17.33 -5.17
C LYS A 143 -22.18 16.12 -5.64
N PHE A 144 -21.52 14.99 -5.84
CA PHE A 144 -22.15 13.75 -6.23
C PHE A 144 -23.09 13.20 -5.14
N LEU A 145 -22.63 13.11 -3.89
CA LEU A 145 -23.47 12.60 -2.78
C LEU A 145 -24.73 13.46 -2.56
N LEU A 146 -24.67 14.76 -2.89
CA LEU A 146 -25.79 15.69 -2.74
C LEU A 146 -26.91 15.53 -3.78
N PHE A 147 -26.75 14.66 -4.78
CA PHE A 147 -27.89 14.21 -5.59
C PHE A 147 -28.84 13.29 -4.83
N PHE A 148 -28.35 12.60 -3.79
CA PHE A 148 -29.09 11.52 -3.11
C PHE A 148 -29.32 11.79 -1.64
N TYR A 149 -28.44 12.57 -0.99
CA TYR A 149 -28.43 12.75 0.46
C TYR A 149 -28.36 14.22 0.86
N ARG A 150 -28.80 14.52 2.09
CA ARG A 150 -28.72 15.86 2.69
C ARG A 150 -27.27 16.27 2.96
N PRO A 151 -26.94 17.58 2.96
CA PRO A 151 -25.59 18.11 3.24
C PRO A 151 -24.87 17.45 4.41
N LYS A 152 -25.54 17.33 5.56
CA LYS A 152 -24.97 16.74 6.77
C LYS A 152 -24.50 15.29 6.56
N ILE A 153 -25.27 14.48 5.83
CA ILE A 153 -24.93 13.07 5.58
C ILE A 153 -23.71 12.96 4.65
N ALA A 154 -23.68 13.74 3.57
CA ALA A 154 -22.55 13.77 2.66
C ALA A 154 -21.26 14.20 3.38
N ASP A 155 -21.35 15.23 4.23
CA ASP A 155 -20.19 15.77 4.95
C ASP A 155 -19.65 14.80 6.00
N TRP A 156 -20.52 14.10 6.74
CA TRP A 156 -20.10 13.03 7.66
C TRP A 156 -19.53 11.80 6.93
N THR A 157 -20.05 11.48 5.74
CA THR A 157 -19.50 10.41 4.90
C THR A 157 -18.06 10.72 4.51
N ILE A 158 -17.81 11.95 4.03
CA ILE A 158 -16.48 12.41 3.64
C ILE A 158 -15.54 12.46 4.83
N LEU A 159 -15.97 13.02 5.96
CA LEU A 159 -15.15 13.07 7.17
C LEU A 159 -14.79 11.66 7.65
N GLY A 160 -15.74 10.73 7.61
CA GLY A 160 -15.53 9.34 7.96
C GLY A 160 -14.50 8.64 7.06
N LEU A 161 -14.58 8.85 5.74
CA LEU A 161 -13.57 8.31 4.82
C LEU A 161 -12.18 8.88 5.09
N VAL A 162 -12.08 10.20 5.31
CA VAL A 162 -10.79 10.85 5.61
C VAL A 162 -10.22 10.32 6.93
N LEU A 163 -10.96 10.37 8.03
CA LEU A 163 -10.42 10.02 9.34
C LEU A 163 -10.31 8.50 9.58
N GLY A 164 -11.21 7.70 9.02
CA GLY A 164 -11.32 6.28 9.35
C GLY A 164 -10.62 5.32 8.41
N SER A 165 -10.19 5.79 7.24
CA SER A 165 -9.50 4.94 6.26
C SER A 165 -8.10 5.47 5.94
N ASN A 166 -7.30 4.61 5.34
CA ASN A 166 -5.98 4.97 4.82
C ASN A 166 -6.02 6.10 3.75
N TYR A 167 -7.19 6.62 3.36
CA TYR A 167 -7.28 7.79 2.48
C TYR A 167 -6.57 9.02 3.05
N LEU A 168 -6.55 9.27 4.36
CA LEU A 168 -5.78 10.39 4.92
C LEU A 168 -4.30 10.29 4.55
N ASN A 169 -3.72 9.09 4.69
CA ASN A 169 -2.34 8.84 4.27
C ASN A 169 -2.14 9.12 2.78
N TYR A 170 -3.00 8.55 1.94
CA TYR A 170 -2.91 8.65 0.49
C TYR A 170 -3.38 9.97 -0.11
N SER A 171 -3.93 10.89 0.68
CA SER A 171 -4.29 12.25 0.24
C SER A 171 -3.33 13.30 0.78
N ALA A 172 -2.83 13.13 2.02
CA ALA A 172 -2.00 14.13 2.68
C ALA A 172 -0.50 13.85 2.61
N ILE A 173 -0.06 12.61 2.81
CA ILE A 173 1.37 12.27 2.91
C ILE A 173 1.86 11.64 1.59
N ASP A 174 1.24 10.53 1.21
CA ASP A 174 1.52 9.77 -0.01
C ASP A 174 0.63 10.23 -1.19
N GLY A 175 0.29 11.52 -1.20
CA GLY A 175 -0.67 12.12 -2.15
C GLY A 175 -0.28 11.97 -3.62
N ALA A 176 1.01 11.84 -3.92
CA ALA A 176 1.52 11.72 -5.28
C ALA A 176 1.40 10.29 -5.86
N MET A 177 0.94 9.31 -5.09
CA MET A 177 0.59 8.01 -5.66
C MET A 177 -0.67 8.11 -6.54
N THR A 178 -0.81 7.17 -7.48
CA THR A 178 -1.95 7.11 -8.42
C THR A 178 -3.32 7.09 -7.74
N HIS A 179 -3.40 6.51 -6.54
CA HIS A 179 -4.66 6.26 -5.83
C HIS A 179 -5.45 7.54 -5.54
N ASN A 180 -4.75 8.66 -5.30
CA ASN A 180 -5.35 9.96 -5.05
C ASN A 180 -5.96 10.59 -6.31
N THR A 181 -5.19 10.60 -7.40
CA THR A 181 -5.67 11.05 -8.71
C THR A 181 -6.86 10.21 -9.14
N LEU A 182 -6.77 8.88 -9.00
CA LEU A 182 -7.86 7.95 -9.33
C LEU A 182 -9.09 8.19 -8.45
N PHE A 183 -8.96 8.36 -7.13
CA PHE A 183 -10.08 8.77 -6.27
C PHE A 183 -10.81 10.00 -6.82
N THR A 184 -10.06 10.98 -7.33
CA THR A 184 -10.62 12.19 -7.94
C THR A 184 -11.31 11.90 -9.26
N LEU A 185 -10.69 11.10 -10.15
CA LEU A 185 -11.31 10.69 -11.42
C LEU A 185 -12.61 9.92 -11.21
N TYR A 186 -12.65 8.99 -10.24
CA TYR A 186 -13.88 8.27 -9.89
C TYR A 186 -14.95 9.21 -9.33
N SER A 187 -14.59 10.17 -8.47
CA SER A 187 -15.52 11.18 -7.94
C SER A 187 -16.11 12.06 -9.06
N LEU A 188 -15.27 12.49 -10.01
CA LEU A 188 -15.69 13.23 -11.20
C LEU A 188 -16.56 12.39 -12.12
N LEU A 189 -16.19 11.13 -12.36
CA LEU A 189 -16.91 10.21 -13.23
C LEU A 189 -18.32 9.96 -12.71
N LEU A 190 -18.46 9.71 -11.39
CA LEU A 190 -19.75 9.57 -10.74
C LEU A 190 -20.61 10.84 -10.90
N TYR A 191 -20.03 12.01 -10.65
CA TYR A 191 -20.72 13.28 -10.81
C TYR A 191 -21.19 13.51 -12.26
N VAL A 192 -20.29 13.35 -13.25
CA VAL A 192 -20.59 13.54 -14.67
C VAL A 192 -21.59 12.50 -15.16
N THR A 193 -21.51 11.26 -14.70
CA THR A 193 -22.45 10.18 -15.04
C THR A 193 -23.87 10.57 -14.66
N VAL A 194 -24.10 11.02 -13.42
CA VAL A 194 -25.43 11.50 -12.99
C VAL A 194 -25.91 12.66 -13.87
N ARG A 195 -25.02 13.63 -14.15
CA ARG A 195 -25.36 14.79 -14.99
C ARG A 195 -25.64 14.41 -16.44
N PHE A 196 -24.99 13.38 -16.96
CA PHE A 196 -25.21 12.86 -18.31
C PHE A 196 -26.59 12.22 -18.40
N TYR A 197 -26.96 11.36 -17.44
CA TYR A 197 -28.29 10.74 -17.43
C TYR A 197 -29.44 11.72 -17.17
N GLN A 198 -29.21 12.80 -16.42
CA GLN A 198 -30.21 13.86 -16.26
C GLN A 198 -30.42 14.67 -17.55
N GLN A 199 -29.32 15.00 -18.25
CA GLN A 199 -29.36 15.86 -19.45
C GLN A 199 -28.21 15.47 -20.40
N PRO A 200 -28.41 14.50 -21.32
CA PRO A 200 -27.34 13.97 -22.16
C PRO A 200 -26.79 15.02 -23.14
N SER A 201 -25.48 15.26 -23.14
CA SER A 201 -24.80 16.16 -24.10
C SER A 201 -23.48 15.58 -24.57
N TYR A 202 -23.00 16.02 -25.75
CA TYR A 202 -21.71 15.60 -26.29
C TYR A 202 -20.55 15.93 -25.34
N LEU A 203 -20.55 17.11 -24.72
CA LEU A 203 -19.53 17.50 -23.73
C LEU A 203 -19.47 16.51 -22.55
N LYS A 204 -20.62 16.07 -22.04
CA LYS A 204 -20.67 15.11 -20.93
C LYS A 204 -20.27 13.70 -21.37
N GLY A 205 -20.66 13.27 -22.57
CA GLY A 205 -20.18 12.01 -23.16
C GLY A 205 -18.66 12.03 -23.35
N ALA A 206 -18.12 13.12 -23.88
CA ALA A 206 -16.69 13.34 -24.03
C ALA A 206 -15.96 13.35 -22.68
N ALA A 207 -16.53 14.01 -21.66
CA ALA A 207 -15.99 14.01 -20.31
C ALA A 207 -15.98 12.59 -19.69
N ILE A 208 -17.03 11.77 -19.90
CA ILE A 208 -17.03 10.36 -19.48
C ILE A 208 -15.88 9.61 -20.18
N GLY A 209 -15.78 9.74 -21.50
CA GLY A 209 -14.73 9.10 -22.29
C GLY A 209 -13.34 9.49 -21.84
N ALA A 210 -13.14 10.78 -21.54
CA ALA A 210 -11.88 11.33 -21.07
C ALA A 210 -11.50 10.80 -19.67
N LEU A 211 -12.45 10.76 -18.74
CA LEU A 211 -12.22 10.27 -17.38
C LEU A 211 -11.92 8.77 -17.35
N VAL A 212 -12.67 7.96 -18.11
CA VAL A 212 -12.43 6.51 -18.21
C VAL A 212 -11.11 6.22 -18.92
N GLY A 213 -10.84 6.89 -20.04
CA GLY A 213 -9.57 6.75 -20.77
C GLY A 213 -8.37 7.16 -19.93
N TRP A 214 -8.48 8.25 -19.17
CA TRP A 214 -7.41 8.68 -18.29
C TRP A 214 -7.20 7.75 -17.09
N ALA A 215 -8.28 7.25 -16.47
CA ALA A 215 -8.16 6.26 -15.41
C ALA A 215 -7.42 5.01 -15.92
N ALA A 216 -7.82 4.47 -17.07
CA ALA A 216 -7.16 3.33 -17.72
C ALA A 216 -5.70 3.64 -18.11
N LEU A 217 -5.39 4.87 -18.52
CA LEU A 217 -4.03 5.29 -18.83
C LEU A 217 -3.16 5.43 -17.56
N ILE A 218 -3.74 5.78 -16.41
CA ILE A 218 -3.03 5.78 -15.12
C ILE A 218 -2.73 4.34 -14.69
N ARG A 219 -3.71 3.45 -14.81
CA ARG A 219 -3.59 2.03 -14.50
C ARG A 219 -4.54 1.23 -15.42
N PRO A 220 -4.06 0.31 -16.27
CA PRO A 220 -4.90 -0.40 -17.24
C PRO A 220 -6.12 -1.11 -16.63
N THR A 221 -5.99 -1.62 -15.39
CA THR A 221 -7.09 -2.25 -14.64
C THR A 221 -8.28 -1.31 -14.39
N GLU A 222 -8.06 0.00 -14.40
CA GLU A 222 -9.08 1.01 -14.13
C GLU A 222 -10.03 1.26 -15.30
N ILE A 223 -9.84 0.56 -16.42
CA ILE A 223 -10.85 0.50 -17.48
C ILE A 223 -12.21 0.03 -16.93
N ILE A 224 -12.22 -0.73 -15.83
CA ILE A 224 -13.43 -1.13 -15.09
C ILE A 224 -14.30 0.05 -14.66
N ALA A 225 -13.74 1.26 -14.55
CA ALA A 225 -14.51 2.48 -14.31
C ALA A 225 -15.64 2.69 -15.33
N CYS A 226 -15.52 2.14 -16.54
CA CYS A 226 -16.57 2.19 -17.57
C CYS A 226 -17.90 1.54 -17.14
N ILE A 227 -17.86 0.59 -16.20
CA ILE A 227 -19.06 -0.05 -15.65
C ILE A 227 -19.97 0.98 -14.99
N ILE A 228 -19.41 2.02 -14.36
CA ILE A 228 -20.19 3.05 -13.67
C ILE A 228 -21.18 3.72 -14.62
N PRO A 229 -20.77 4.40 -15.71
CA PRO A 229 -21.70 5.02 -16.64
C PRO A 229 -22.53 4.01 -17.43
N LEU A 230 -22.01 2.83 -17.76
CA LEU A 230 -22.75 1.84 -18.56
C LEU A 230 -23.90 1.20 -17.77
N ALA A 231 -23.64 0.83 -16.51
CA ALA A 231 -24.61 0.18 -15.66
C ALA A 231 -25.40 1.15 -14.78
N TRP A 232 -25.19 2.48 -14.89
CA TRP A 232 -25.79 3.47 -14.00
C TRP A 232 -27.32 3.43 -13.98
N GLY A 233 -27.91 3.05 -12.85
CA GLY A 233 -29.37 2.98 -12.71
C GLY A 233 -30.02 1.74 -13.34
N LEU A 234 -29.22 0.75 -13.77
CA LEU A 234 -29.73 -0.54 -14.23
C LEU A 234 -30.00 -1.48 -13.06
N GLN A 235 -31.20 -2.05 -13.01
CA GLN A 235 -31.48 -3.22 -12.19
C GLN A 235 -31.32 -4.48 -13.06
N ALA A 236 -30.32 -5.30 -12.75
CA ALA A 236 -29.95 -6.46 -13.57
C ALA A 236 -31.10 -7.47 -13.78
N TRP A 237 -32.09 -7.47 -12.88
CA TRP A 237 -33.21 -8.41 -12.82
C TRP A 237 -34.50 -7.88 -13.47
N VAL A 238 -34.47 -6.67 -14.05
CA VAL A 238 -35.65 -5.98 -14.57
C VAL A 238 -35.53 -5.80 -16.08
N TRP A 239 -36.21 -6.66 -16.86
CA TRP A 239 -36.18 -6.64 -18.33
C TRP A 239 -36.61 -5.29 -18.95
N THR A 240 -37.53 -4.58 -18.30
CA THR A 240 -37.98 -3.25 -18.77
C THR A 240 -36.86 -2.21 -18.71
N ASP A 241 -36.01 -2.25 -17.68
CA ASP A 241 -34.89 -1.32 -17.51
C ASP A 241 -33.82 -1.56 -18.60
N LEU A 242 -33.62 -2.83 -18.99
CA LEU A 242 -32.72 -3.17 -20.09
C LEU A 242 -33.25 -2.66 -21.44
N LYS A 243 -34.56 -2.80 -21.71
CA LYS A 243 -35.16 -2.27 -22.95
C LYS A 243 -35.03 -0.74 -23.01
N GLN A 244 -35.31 -0.05 -21.91
CA GLN A 244 -35.15 1.41 -21.81
C GLN A 244 -33.68 1.82 -22.00
N ARG A 245 -32.73 1.04 -21.48
CA ARG A 245 -31.30 1.27 -21.71
C ARG A 245 -30.91 1.15 -23.16
N LEU A 246 -31.35 0.09 -23.85
CA LEU A 246 -31.06 -0.09 -25.27
C LEU A 246 -31.65 1.06 -26.11
N GLN A 247 -32.86 1.51 -25.78
CA GLN A 247 -33.47 2.68 -26.40
C GLN A 247 -32.67 3.96 -26.13
N PHE A 248 -32.23 4.18 -24.89
CA PHE A 248 -31.39 5.33 -24.53
C PHE A 248 -30.05 5.30 -25.29
N VAL A 249 -29.43 4.12 -25.42
CA VAL A 249 -28.19 3.94 -26.18
C VAL A 249 -28.42 4.26 -27.65
N ALA A 250 -29.50 3.77 -28.25
CA ALA A 250 -29.85 4.08 -29.64
C ALA A 250 -30.10 5.59 -29.84
N GLN A 251 -30.87 6.22 -28.95
CA GLN A 251 -31.19 7.66 -29.02
C GLN A 251 -29.96 8.56 -28.83
N HIS A 252 -28.96 8.11 -28.10
CA HIS A 252 -27.77 8.88 -27.76
C HIS A 252 -26.47 8.25 -28.26
N PHE A 253 -26.56 7.42 -29.31
CA PHE A 253 -25.45 6.64 -29.84
C PHE A 253 -24.24 7.50 -30.15
N GLY A 254 -24.42 8.64 -30.85
CA GLY A 254 -23.31 9.55 -31.16
C GLY A 254 -22.55 10.08 -29.93
N LYS A 255 -23.25 10.32 -28.82
CA LYS A 255 -22.64 10.81 -27.56
C LYS A 255 -21.84 9.70 -26.86
N LEU A 256 -22.34 8.47 -26.92
CA LEU A 256 -21.67 7.29 -26.35
C LEU A 256 -20.51 6.84 -27.22
N LEU A 257 -20.66 6.86 -28.54
CA LEU A 257 -19.58 6.59 -29.50
C LEU A 257 -18.45 7.60 -29.30
N LEU A 258 -18.76 8.89 -29.13
CA LEU A 258 -17.74 9.90 -28.80
C LEU A 258 -17.00 9.56 -27.48
N ALA A 259 -17.72 9.07 -26.47
CA ALA A 259 -17.09 8.62 -25.22
C ALA A 259 -16.09 7.49 -25.47
N VAL A 260 -16.49 6.46 -26.23
CA VAL A 260 -15.63 5.32 -26.60
C VAL A 260 -14.41 5.77 -27.41
N LEU A 261 -14.61 6.64 -28.41
CA LEU A 261 -13.52 7.15 -29.24
C LEU A 261 -12.51 7.96 -28.43
N ILE A 262 -12.97 8.79 -27.48
CA ILE A 262 -12.08 9.55 -26.60
C ILE A 262 -11.35 8.64 -25.61
N THR A 263 -12.02 7.62 -25.06
CA THR A 263 -11.37 6.60 -24.22
C THR A 263 -10.25 5.89 -25.00
N ALA A 264 -10.54 5.44 -26.23
CA ALA A 264 -9.56 4.79 -27.09
C ALA A 264 -8.41 5.73 -27.47
N PHE A 265 -8.72 6.98 -27.81
CA PHE A 265 -7.73 8.00 -28.14
C PHE A 265 -6.75 8.23 -26.97
N ILE A 266 -7.24 8.44 -25.76
CA ILE A 266 -6.37 8.65 -24.59
C ILE A 266 -5.58 7.37 -24.28
N GLY A 267 -6.21 6.20 -24.31
CA GLY A 267 -5.52 4.93 -24.10
C GLY A 267 -4.42 4.66 -25.12
N SER A 268 -4.59 5.15 -26.36
CA SER A 268 -3.61 4.95 -27.44
C SER A 268 -2.26 5.60 -27.17
N PHE A 269 -2.18 6.63 -26.32
CA PHE A 269 -0.89 7.26 -25.97
C PHE A 269 0.10 6.26 -25.37
N GLN A 270 -0.36 5.31 -24.55
CA GLN A 270 0.52 4.26 -24.02
C GLN A 270 1.02 3.32 -25.12
N LEU A 271 0.13 2.94 -26.05
CA LEU A 271 0.47 2.06 -27.17
C LEU A 271 1.48 2.74 -28.11
N MET A 272 1.29 4.02 -28.39
CA MET A 272 2.22 4.83 -29.18
C MET A 272 3.59 4.93 -28.51
N TYR A 273 3.62 5.10 -27.18
CA TYR A 273 4.88 5.12 -26.43
C TYR A 273 5.61 3.77 -26.52
N TRP A 274 4.91 2.65 -26.32
CA TRP A 274 5.53 1.34 -26.50
C TRP A 274 6.06 1.17 -27.92
N LYS A 275 5.27 1.54 -28.93
CA LYS A 275 5.70 1.46 -30.33
C LYS A 275 6.96 2.29 -30.59
N TYR A 276 7.05 3.46 -29.97
CA TYR A 276 8.22 4.34 -30.08
C TYR A 276 9.45 3.81 -29.32
N ALA A 277 9.26 3.24 -28.12
CA ALA A 277 10.36 2.78 -27.27
C ALA A 277 10.90 1.42 -27.67
N THR A 278 10.04 0.48 -28.07
CA THR A 278 10.42 -0.91 -28.35
C THR A 278 10.25 -1.33 -29.79
N GLY A 279 9.41 -0.63 -30.56
CA GLY A 279 8.95 -1.09 -31.88
C GLY A 279 7.71 -1.98 -31.82
N GLU A 280 7.18 -2.29 -30.65
CA GLU A 280 6.01 -3.15 -30.43
C GLU A 280 4.80 -2.34 -29.91
N TRP A 281 3.59 -2.74 -30.29
CA TRP A 281 2.38 -2.03 -29.86
C TRP A 281 1.93 -2.37 -28.43
N ILE A 282 2.32 -3.52 -27.89
CA ILE A 282 1.92 -4.00 -26.56
C ILE A 282 3.16 -4.56 -25.88
N VAL A 283 3.50 -4.04 -24.70
CA VAL A 283 4.64 -4.49 -23.91
C VAL A 283 4.18 -4.70 -22.47
N TYR A 284 4.44 -5.87 -21.90
CA TYR A 284 4.11 -6.14 -20.50
C TYR A 284 5.14 -5.52 -19.55
N SER A 285 4.91 -4.26 -19.16
CA SER A 285 5.89 -3.47 -18.41
C SER A 285 6.05 -3.84 -16.94
N TYR A 286 5.20 -4.74 -16.42
CA TYR A 286 5.24 -5.27 -15.05
C TYR A 286 6.03 -6.59 -14.92
N GLN A 287 6.66 -7.05 -16.01
CA GLN A 287 7.56 -8.21 -16.06
C GLN A 287 6.97 -9.47 -15.42
N ASP A 288 7.44 -9.85 -14.25
CA ASP A 288 7.09 -11.07 -13.51
C ASP A 288 5.78 -10.96 -12.70
N GLN A 289 5.17 -9.78 -12.61
CA GLN A 289 4.02 -9.54 -11.73
C GLN A 289 2.69 -9.75 -12.46
N GLY A 290 2.16 -10.97 -12.46
CA GLY A 290 0.93 -11.36 -13.19
C GLY A 290 -0.36 -11.30 -12.36
N PHE A 291 -1.33 -12.12 -12.78
CA PHE A 291 -2.64 -12.26 -12.12
C PHE A 291 -2.99 -13.74 -11.88
N SER A 292 -3.29 -14.06 -10.62
CA SER A 292 -3.86 -15.30 -10.13
C SER A 292 -5.40 -15.27 -10.20
N TRP A 293 -5.96 -15.28 -11.41
CA TRP A 293 -7.41 -15.15 -11.62
C TRP A 293 -8.24 -16.25 -10.95
N LEU A 294 -7.80 -17.50 -10.98
CA LEU A 294 -8.57 -18.64 -10.44
C LEU A 294 -8.44 -18.79 -8.91
N SER A 295 -7.39 -18.21 -8.33
CA SER A 295 -7.11 -18.26 -6.90
C SER A 295 -6.77 -16.86 -6.38
N PRO A 296 -7.72 -15.89 -6.45
CA PRO A 296 -7.47 -14.54 -5.99
C PRO A 296 -7.23 -14.54 -4.49
N HIS A 297 -6.35 -13.66 -4.04
CA HIS A 297 -5.91 -13.55 -2.66
C HIS A 297 -6.94 -12.85 -1.76
N LEU A 298 -8.25 -13.14 -1.91
CA LEU A 298 -9.34 -12.40 -1.26
C LEU A 298 -9.18 -12.36 0.27
N HIS A 299 -9.03 -13.52 0.92
CA HIS A 299 -8.87 -13.57 2.39
C HIS A 299 -7.67 -12.74 2.86
N ALA A 300 -6.54 -12.87 2.16
CA ALA A 300 -5.33 -12.11 2.49
C ALA A 300 -5.51 -10.61 2.22
N GLY A 301 -6.13 -10.25 1.09
CA GLY A 301 -6.45 -8.87 0.71
C GLY A 301 -7.35 -8.18 1.72
N PHE A 302 -8.32 -8.89 2.32
CA PHE A 302 -9.19 -8.33 3.35
C PHE A 302 -8.55 -8.29 4.74
N LEU A 303 -7.94 -9.40 5.20
CA LEU A 303 -7.66 -9.63 6.63
C LEU A 303 -6.19 -9.92 6.96
N SER A 304 -5.29 -9.99 5.98
CA SER A 304 -3.89 -10.28 6.26
C SER A 304 -3.27 -9.22 7.17
N TYR A 305 -2.42 -9.65 8.09
CA TYR A 305 -1.60 -8.75 8.88
C TYR A 305 -0.47 -8.11 8.07
N LYS A 306 -0.13 -8.64 6.88
CA LYS A 306 0.90 -8.04 6.02
C LYS A 306 0.46 -6.67 5.46
N SER A 307 -0.80 -6.59 5.01
CA SER A 307 -1.33 -5.39 4.34
C SER A 307 -2.86 -5.37 4.17
N GLY A 308 -3.62 -6.19 4.91
CA GLY A 308 -5.07 -6.38 4.70
C GLY A 308 -5.90 -5.09 4.78
N TRP A 309 -6.91 -4.98 3.93
CA TRP A 309 -7.73 -3.77 3.79
C TRP A 309 -8.47 -3.42 5.08
N LEU A 310 -9.20 -4.39 5.65
CA LEU A 310 -10.02 -4.17 6.85
C LEU A 310 -9.19 -4.24 8.13
N THR A 311 -8.04 -4.92 8.09
CA THR A 311 -7.06 -4.92 9.20
C THR A 311 -6.52 -3.52 9.47
N TYR A 312 -6.16 -2.78 8.41
CA TYR A 312 -5.55 -1.45 8.51
C TYR A 312 -6.52 -0.29 8.25
N SER A 313 -7.76 -0.57 7.84
CA SER A 313 -8.83 0.42 7.69
C SER A 313 -10.19 -0.16 8.14
N PRO A 314 -10.33 -0.51 9.44
CA PRO A 314 -11.54 -1.16 9.95
C PRO A 314 -12.82 -0.35 9.72
N PHE A 315 -12.73 0.99 9.60
CA PHE A 315 -13.85 1.85 9.24
C PHE A 315 -14.54 1.43 7.93
N MET A 316 -13.79 0.83 7.00
CA MET A 316 -14.32 0.37 5.71
C MET A 316 -15.27 -0.83 5.82
N LEU A 317 -15.44 -1.40 7.02
CA LEU A 317 -16.58 -2.28 7.33
C LEU A 317 -17.93 -1.54 7.24
N LEU A 318 -17.99 -0.24 7.56
CA LEU A 318 -19.24 0.52 7.55
C LEU A 318 -19.84 0.69 6.14
N PRO A 319 -19.09 1.05 5.08
CA PRO A 319 -19.58 0.96 3.71
C PRO A 319 -20.10 -0.43 3.34
N LEU A 320 -19.45 -1.52 3.78
CA LEU A 320 -19.89 -2.88 3.47
C LEU A 320 -21.25 -3.20 4.15
N LEU A 321 -21.40 -2.84 5.43
CA LEU A 321 -22.70 -2.93 6.13
C LEU A 321 -23.76 -1.99 5.52
N GLY A 322 -23.31 -0.88 4.94
CA GLY A 322 -24.15 0.12 4.30
C GLY A 322 -24.86 -0.35 3.04
N PHE A 323 -24.42 -1.46 2.41
CA PHE A 323 -25.14 -2.05 1.28
C PHE A 323 -26.58 -2.46 1.64
N GLY A 324 -26.85 -2.86 2.88
CA GLY A 324 -28.19 -3.22 3.35
C GLY A 324 -29.19 -2.05 3.29
N PRO A 325 -28.93 -0.93 3.99
CA PRO A 325 -29.73 0.29 3.86
C PRO A 325 -29.73 0.87 2.44
N PHE A 326 -28.60 0.77 1.72
CA PHE A 326 -28.48 1.28 0.35
C PHE A 326 -29.42 0.56 -0.62
N PHE A 327 -29.57 -0.75 -0.51
CA PHE A 327 -30.53 -1.53 -1.30
C PHE A 327 -31.97 -1.01 -1.14
N LYS A 328 -32.35 -0.61 0.08
CA LYS A 328 -33.69 -0.08 0.39
C LYS A 328 -33.87 1.35 -0.08
N GLN A 329 -32.84 2.19 0.02
CA GLN A 329 -32.92 3.63 -0.25
C GLN A 329 -32.72 3.98 -1.73
N GLN A 330 -31.85 3.26 -2.43
CA GLN A 330 -31.39 3.58 -3.79
C GLN A 330 -31.33 2.31 -4.65
N ARG A 331 -32.43 1.57 -4.72
CA ARG A 331 -32.51 0.25 -5.37
C ARG A 331 -32.04 0.24 -6.84
N SER A 332 -32.28 1.32 -7.59
CA SER A 332 -31.86 1.44 -8.99
C SER A 332 -30.34 1.50 -9.15
N LEU A 333 -29.62 2.03 -8.16
CA LEU A 333 -28.16 2.16 -8.19
C LEU A 333 -27.44 0.98 -7.53
N PHE A 334 -28.17 0.16 -6.76
CA PHE A 334 -27.60 -0.94 -6.00
C PHE A 334 -26.76 -1.88 -6.87
N SER A 335 -27.32 -2.37 -7.99
CA SER A 335 -26.64 -3.33 -8.86
C SER A 335 -25.34 -2.75 -9.42
N THR A 336 -25.35 -1.49 -9.87
CA THR A 336 -24.17 -0.80 -10.40
C THR A 336 -23.04 -0.76 -9.38
N VAL A 337 -23.34 -0.26 -8.18
CA VAL A 337 -22.34 -0.07 -7.11
C VAL A 337 -21.86 -1.42 -6.59
N PHE A 338 -22.78 -2.36 -6.36
CA PHE A 338 -22.44 -3.68 -5.82
C PHE A 338 -21.59 -4.49 -6.80
N VAL A 339 -22.01 -4.60 -8.06
CA VAL A 339 -21.26 -5.34 -9.10
C VAL A 339 -19.91 -4.67 -9.35
N PHE A 340 -19.85 -3.34 -9.45
CA PHE A 340 -18.59 -2.63 -9.57
C PHE A 340 -17.67 -2.94 -8.39
N SER A 341 -18.15 -2.83 -7.14
CA SER A 341 -17.34 -3.10 -5.96
C SER A 341 -16.83 -4.54 -5.92
N LEU A 342 -17.67 -5.53 -6.25
CA LEU A 342 -17.25 -6.94 -6.31
C LEU A 342 -16.17 -7.17 -7.36
N LEU A 343 -16.38 -6.70 -8.59
CA LEU A 343 -15.42 -6.86 -9.68
C LEU A 343 -14.11 -6.11 -9.39
N PHE A 344 -14.20 -4.90 -8.85
CA PHE A 344 -13.04 -4.12 -8.46
C PHE A 344 -12.20 -4.86 -7.41
N ILE A 345 -12.84 -5.38 -6.35
CA ILE A 345 -12.18 -6.16 -5.30
C ILE A 345 -11.54 -7.42 -5.87
N TYR A 346 -12.25 -8.14 -6.74
CA TYR A 346 -11.75 -9.35 -7.37
C TYR A 346 -10.51 -9.07 -8.22
N ILE A 347 -10.55 -8.09 -9.14
CA ILE A 347 -9.40 -7.73 -9.97
C ILE A 347 -8.22 -7.25 -9.12
N THR A 348 -8.49 -6.43 -8.10
CA THR A 348 -7.45 -5.93 -7.18
C THR A 348 -6.74 -7.07 -6.46
N PHE A 349 -7.47 -8.05 -5.93
CA PHE A 349 -6.88 -9.15 -5.18
C PHE A 349 -6.49 -10.37 -6.03
N ALA A 350 -6.81 -10.37 -7.33
CA ALA A 350 -6.27 -11.33 -8.30
C ALA A 350 -4.82 -11.02 -8.69
N TRP A 351 -4.33 -9.80 -8.48
CA TRP A 351 -2.93 -9.47 -8.77
C TRP A 351 -1.97 -10.26 -7.87
N ASP A 352 -0.88 -10.78 -8.43
CA ASP A 352 0.04 -11.68 -7.70
C ASP A 352 0.71 -10.98 -6.52
N ILE A 353 1.03 -9.70 -6.69
CA ILE A 353 1.53 -8.82 -5.62
C ILE A 353 0.35 -8.17 -4.89
N TRP A 354 -0.60 -8.97 -4.42
CA TRP A 354 -1.84 -8.51 -3.76
C TRP A 354 -1.60 -7.62 -2.53
N TRP A 355 -0.39 -7.64 -1.96
CA TRP A 355 -0.03 -6.76 -0.84
C TRP A 355 0.37 -5.35 -1.27
N TYR A 356 0.50 -5.08 -2.58
CA TYR A 356 0.80 -3.78 -3.16
C TYR A 356 2.08 -3.11 -2.63
N GLY A 357 3.10 -3.88 -2.29
CA GLY A 357 4.42 -3.38 -1.86
C GLY A 357 4.39 -2.72 -0.48
N GLY A 358 5.20 -1.67 -0.29
CA GLY A 358 5.25 -0.89 0.95
C GLY A 358 4.06 0.04 1.09
N SER A 359 2.98 -0.40 1.73
CA SER A 359 1.74 0.38 1.88
C SER A 359 1.16 0.35 3.29
N LEU A 360 0.43 1.42 3.64
CA LEU A 360 -0.48 1.43 4.78
C LEU A 360 -1.81 0.79 4.37
N GLY A 361 -1.98 -0.47 4.74
CA GLY A 361 -3.13 -1.28 4.32
C GLY A 361 -3.20 -1.46 2.81
N GLN A 362 -4.40 -1.71 2.29
CA GLN A 362 -4.63 -1.86 0.86
C GLN A 362 -4.79 -0.51 0.17
N ARG A 363 -3.69 0.02 -0.39
CA ARG A 363 -3.69 1.31 -1.09
C ARG A 363 -4.54 1.33 -2.36
N ALA A 364 -4.59 0.21 -3.09
CA ALA A 364 -5.37 0.09 -4.31
C ALA A 364 -6.89 0.22 -4.07
N MET A 365 -7.36 -0.03 -2.86
CA MET A 365 -8.79 0.12 -2.53
C MET A 365 -9.24 1.57 -2.46
N VAL A 366 -8.32 2.52 -2.24
CA VAL A 366 -8.63 3.95 -2.08
C VAL A 366 -9.41 4.51 -3.27
N GLN A 367 -9.04 4.13 -4.50
CA GLN A 367 -9.73 4.63 -5.69
C GLN A 367 -11.18 4.15 -5.83
N ALA A 368 -11.58 3.07 -5.15
CA ALA A 368 -12.97 2.60 -5.08
C ALA A 368 -13.81 3.31 -4.00
N TYR A 369 -13.18 4.08 -3.10
CA TYR A 369 -13.88 4.75 -2.00
C TYR A 369 -14.96 5.75 -2.45
N PRO A 370 -14.85 6.49 -3.57
CA PRO A 370 -15.94 7.33 -4.07
C PRO A 370 -17.22 6.54 -4.37
N VAL A 371 -17.08 5.30 -4.86
CA VAL A 371 -18.21 4.41 -5.14
C VAL A 371 -18.78 3.84 -3.84
N LEU A 372 -17.91 3.40 -2.93
CA LEU A 372 -18.28 2.91 -1.59
C LEU A 372 -18.82 4.02 -0.66
N ALA A 373 -18.65 5.30 -1.01
CA ALA A 373 -19.24 6.41 -0.29
C ALA A 373 -20.78 6.39 -0.34
N LEU A 374 -21.38 5.84 -1.40
CA LEU A 374 -22.84 5.70 -1.50
C LEU A 374 -23.44 4.81 -0.41
N PRO A 375 -23.01 3.53 -0.25
CA PRO A 375 -23.53 2.69 0.81
C PRO A 375 -23.16 3.21 2.21
N LEU A 376 -21.99 3.85 2.37
CA LEU A 376 -21.67 4.54 3.63
C LEU A 376 -22.65 5.69 3.95
N ALA A 377 -22.95 6.54 2.97
CA ALA A 377 -23.93 7.62 3.13
C ALA A 377 -25.33 7.06 3.43
N ALA A 378 -25.71 5.95 2.79
CA ALA A 378 -26.96 5.25 3.08
C ALA A 378 -27.02 4.74 4.53
N LEU A 379 -25.93 4.19 5.04
CA LEU A 379 -25.83 3.75 6.43
C LEU A 379 -25.97 4.92 7.39
N ILE A 380 -25.22 6.00 7.17
CA ILE A 380 -25.29 7.20 8.03
C ILE A 380 -26.69 7.83 7.98
N HIS A 381 -27.33 7.85 6.81
CA HIS A 381 -28.70 8.31 6.65
C HIS A 381 -29.68 7.44 7.46
N TRP A 382 -29.61 6.12 7.31
CA TRP A 382 -30.46 5.20 8.05
C TRP A 382 -30.24 5.34 9.56
N LEU A 383 -28.98 5.38 10.00
CA LEU A 383 -28.63 5.57 11.41
C LEU A 383 -29.18 6.87 11.96
N SER A 384 -29.18 7.96 11.19
CA SER A 384 -29.69 9.25 11.67
C SER A 384 -31.16 9.17 12.14
N GLN A 385 -31.94 8.25 11.58
CA GLN A 385 -33.35 8.00 11.88
C GLN A 385 -33.57 6.96 13.00
N GLN A 386 -32.53 6.26 13.44
CA GLN A 386 -32.64 5.22 14.46
C GLN A 386 -32.55 5.76 15.90
N LYS A 387 -32.95 4.90 16.85
CA LYS A 387 -32.79 5.13 18.30
C LYS A 387 -31.31 5.23 18.69
N ILE A 388 -31.01 5.98 19.76
CA ILE A 388 -29.63 6.27 20.18
C ILE A 388 -28.81 5.00 20.51
N TRP A 389 -29.44 3.97 21.06
CA TRP A 389 -28.76 2.71 21.41
C TRP A 389 -28.25 1.93 20.18
N LEU A 390 -28.84 2.13 18.98
CA LEU A 390 -28.30 1.60 17.73
C LEU A 390 -27.17 2.46 17.16
N LYS A 391 -27.15 3.76 17.49
CA LYS A 391 -26.13 4.72 17.05
C LYS A 391 -24.82 4.56 17.84
N LEU A 392 -24.93 4.38 19.16
CA LEU A 392 -23.79 4.32 20.07
C LEU A 392 -22.71 3.30 19.69
N PRO A 393 -23.02 2.00 19.42
CA PRO A 393 -21.99 1.03 19.08
C PRO A 393 -21.29 1.37 17.76
N ILE A 394 -22.03 1.83 16.74
CA ILE A 394 -21.46 2.19 15.45
C ILE A 394 -20.61 3.46 15.56
N PHE A 395 -21.04 4.43 16.36
CA PHE A 395 -20.26 5.62 16.64
C PHE A 395 -18.98 5.30 17.42
N GLY A 396 -19.06 4.45 18.45
CA GLY A 396 -17.90 3.97 19.20
C GLY A 396 -16.91 3.21 18.31
N PHE A 397 -17.42 2.33 17.43
CA PHE A 397 -16.61 1.65 16.43
C PHE A 397 -15.95 2.62 15.45
N ALA A 398 -16.67 3.64 14.97
CA ALA A 398 -16.12 4.66 14.09
C ALA A 398 -15.00 5.46 14.78
N LEU A 399 -15.19 5.88 16.03
CA LEU A 399 -14.16 6.58 16.82
C LEU A 399 -12.92 5.73 17.05
N LEU A 400 -13.08 4.46 17.41
CA LEU A 400 -11.96 3.53 17.55
C LEU A 400 -11.23 3.35 16.21
N SER A 401 -11.97 3.26 15.11
CA SER A 401 -11.38 3.16 13.76
C SER A 401 -10.64 4.43 13.35
N PHE A 402 -11.14 5.62 13.74
CA PHE A 402 -10.46 6.89 13.51
C PHE A 402 -9.13 6.94 14.29
N TYR A 403 -9.17 6.57 15.56
CA TYR A 403 -7.96 6.47 16.37
C TYR A 403 -6.97 5.47 15.77
N ALA A 404 -7.44 4.29 15.37
CA ALA A 404 -6.60 3.26 14.76
C ALA A 404 -5.95 3.74 13.46
N ASN A 405 -6.69 4.41 12.58
CA ASN A 405 -6.16 4.93 11.34
C ASN A 405 -5.11 6.04 11.58
N LEU A 406 -5.34 6.95 12.53
CA LEU A 406 -4.35 7.95 12.93
C LEU A 406 -3.11 7.31 13.54
N TRP A 407 -3.28 6.29 14.38
CA TRP A 407 -2.19 5.51 14.95
C TRP A 407 -1.37 4.82 13.86
N PHE A 408 -2.00 4.10 12.94
CA PHE A 408 -1.29 3.44 11.84
C PHE A 408 -0.60 4.45 10.91
N THR A 409 -1.23 5.60 10.61
CA THR A 409 -0.61 6.68 9.83
C THR A 409 0.63 7.23 10.56
N HIS A 410 0.55 7.41 11.88
CA HIS A 410 1.73 7.77 12.66
C HIS A 410 2.82 6.71 12.55
N GLN A 411 2.48 5.43 12.75
CA GLN A 411 3.44 4.33 12.73
C GLN A 411 4.04 4.06 11.35
N ALA A 412 3.34 4.37 10.26
CA ALA A 412 3.85 4.28 8.90
C ALA A 412 4.98 5.28 8.61
N HIS A 413 5.01 6.43 9.31
CA HIS A 413 5.90 7.55 8.98
C HIS A 413 6.82 7.98 10.13
N LYS A 414 6.26 8.53 11.22
CA LYS A 414 7.07 9.04 12.36
C LYS A 414 7.37 7.96 13.41
N GLY A 415 6.41 7.06 13.62
CA GLY A 415 6.47 6.06 14.68
C GLY A 415 7.37 4.89 14.31
N GLY A 416 7.28 4.34 13.09
CA GLY A 416 8.16 3.27 12.62
C GLY A 416 7.88 1.89 13.20
N LEU A 417 6.74 1.69 13.90
CA LEU A 417 6.28 0.36 14.29
C LEU A 417 5.55 -0.36 13.15
N LEU A 418 5.05 0.34 12.13
CA LEU A 418 4.55 -0.32 10.94
C LEU A 418 5.75 -0.69 10.07
N ARG A 419 5.86 -1.97 9.71
CA ARG A 419 6.90 -2.50 8.80
C ARG A 419 6.24 -3.01 7.51
N PRO A 420 5.99 -2.11 6.54
CA PRO A 420 5.20 -2.44 5.36
C PRO A 420 5.75 -3.67 4.62
N GLY A 421 4.90 -4.67 4.39
CA GLY A 421 5.30 -5.91 3.73
C GLY A 421 5.94 -6.97 4.64
N GLU A 422 6.24 -6.64 5.90
CA GLU A 422 6.90 -7.56 6.86
C GLU A 422 6.03 -7.89 8.07
N MET A 423 4.91 -7.20 8.25
CA MET A 423 4.01 -7.37 9.39
C MET A 423 3.48 -8.80 9.51
N THR A 424 3.63 -9.39 10.69
CA THR A 424 3.06 -10.70 11.07
C THR A 424 1.93 -10.53 12.08
N LYS A 425 1.15 -11.59 12.31
CA LYS A 425 0.11 -11.62 13.35
C LYS A 425 0.70 -11.35 14.74
N ALA A 426 1.79 -12.01 15.08
CA ALA A 426 2.41 -11.90 16.40
C ALA A 426 2.91 -10.47 16.66
N TYR A 427 3.63 -9.88 15.69
CA TYR A 427 4.13 -8.52 15.80
C TYR A 427 2.99 -7.47 15.81
N TYR A 428 1.97 -7.65 14.97
CA TYR A 428 0.81 -6.77 14.93
C TYR A 428 0.18 -6.62 16.32
N TRP A 429 -0.17 -7.72 16.98
CA TRP A 429 -0.79 -7.66 18.30
C TRP A 429 0.17 -7.20 19.41
N ALA A 430 1.46 -7.53 19.30
CA ALA A 430 2.45 -7.07 20.25
C ALA A 430 2.67 -5.55 20.21
N THR A 431 2.39 -4.89 19.08
CA THR A 431 2.63 -3.46 18.86
C THR A 431 1.37 -2.60 18.80
N LEU A 432 0.19 -3.17 18.58
CA LEU A 432 -1.04 -2.42 18.36
C LEU A 432 -1.30 -1.41 19.50
N PHE A 433 -1.52 -0.15 19.13
CA PHE A 433 -1.74 0.99 20.05
C PHE A 433 -0.59 1.27 21.02
N ARG A 434 0.61 0.78 20.74
CA ARG A 434 1.83 1.14 21.45
C ARG A 434 2.60 2.24 20.74
N TYR A 435 3.52 2.85 21.47
CA TYR A 435 4.45 3.86 20.96
C TYR A 435 5.91 3.54 21.30
N ASP A 436 6.15 2.60 22.22
CA ASP A 436 7.49 2.15 22.60
C ASP A 436 8.10 1.22 21.54
N LYS A 437 9.37 1.50 21.18
CA LYS A 437 10.15 0.71 20.22
C LYS A 437 11.01 -0.32 20.93
N ASP A 438 10.37 -1.36 21.44
CA ASP A 438 11.07 -2.50 22.02
C ASP A 438 11.78 -3.32 20.92
N PRO A 439 13.12 -3.36 20.85
CA PRO A 439 13.85 -4.07 19.80
C PRO A 439 13.59 -5.58 19.81
N GLU A 440 13.25 -6.15 20.96
CA GLU A 440 12.93 -7.59 21.07
C GLU A 440 11.69 -7.96 20.27
N ARG A 441 10.75 -7.02 20.09
CA ARG A 441 9.56 -7.25 19.27
C ARG A 441 9.89 -7.50 17.81
N LEU A 442 11.03 -7.02 17.30
CA LEU A 442 11.39 -7.26 15.90
C LEU A 442 11.55 -8.75 15.59
N LYS A 443 11.83 -9.62 16.58
CA LYS A 443 11.85 -11.07 16.40
C LYS A 443 10.49 -11.61 15.94
N LEU A 444 9.40 -10.98 16.37
CA LEU A 444 8.04 -11.37 15.98
C LEU A 444 7.71 -11.03 14.52
N LEU A 445 8.48 -10.18 13.85
CA LEU A 445 8.35 -9.97 12.39
C LEU A 445 8.84 -11.18 11.60
N ASP A 446 9.64 -12.03 12.22
CA ASP A 446 10.20 -13.22 11.62
C ASP A 446 9.40 -14.46 12.12
N GLY A 447 10.07 -15.59 12.34
CA GLY A 447 9.44 -16.85 12.76
C GLY A 447 9.18 -17.00 14.26
N VAL A 448 9.59 -16.04 15.10
CA VAL A 448 9.39 -16.13 16.56
C VAL A 448 7.92 -15.84 16.91
N ARG A 449 7.29 -16.75 17.65
CA ARG A 449 5.84 -16.68 17.91
C ARG A 449 5.50 -15.91 19.19
N GLN A 450 6.36 -15.97 20.19
CA GLN A 450 6.15 -15.35 21.50
C GLN A 450 7.46 -14.81 22.05
N LEU A 451 7.38 -13.71 22.78
CA LEU A 451 8.53 -13.16 23.52
C LEU A 451 8.32 -13.46 24.98
N LYS A 452 9.31 -14.08 25.63
CA LYS A 452 9.37 -14.13 27.09
C LYS A 452 10.12 -12.90 27.57
N LYS A 453 9.47 -12.10 28.43
CA LYS A 453 10.10 -10.97 29.11
C LYS A 453 10.43 -11.36 30.54
N GLY A 454 11.67 -11.15 30.96
CA GLY A 454 12.12 -11.39 32.33
C GLY A 454 13.41 -12.19 32.41
N GLU A 455 13.99 -12.21 33.61
CA GLU A 455 15.12 -13.07 33.95
C GLU A 455 14.68 -14.53 33.96
N LEU A 456 15.60 -15.43 33.60
CA LEU A 456 15.36 -16.85 33.65
C LEU A 456 15.23 -17.30 35.11
N LYS A 457 14.08 -17.85 35.50
CA LYS A 457 13.93 -18.51 36.80
C LYS A 457 14.56 -19.90 36.76
N GLU A 458 15.31 -20.23 37.81
CA GLU A 458 15.93 -21.56 37.99
C GLU A 458 16.74 -21.99 36.75
N ALA A 459 17.52 -21.05 36.20
CA ALA A 459 18.27 -21.27 34.98
C ALA A 459 19.48 -22.18 35.23
N SER A 460 19.67 -23.19 34.39
CA SER A 460 20.86 -24.05 34.38
C SER A 460 21.48 -24.12 32.99
N LEU A 461 22.81 -24.05 32.92
CA LEU A 461 23.53 -24.14 31.65
C LEU A 461 23.51 -25.59 31.15
N VAL A 462 23.03 -25.79 29.93
CA VAL A 462 22.98 -27.11 29.26
C VAL A 462 24.16 -27.27 28.31
N TYR A 463 24.53 -26.20 27.62
CA TYR A 463 25.63 -26.21 26.65
C TYR A 463 26.28 -24.83 26.57
N SER A 464 27.61 -24.80 26.47
CA SER A 464 28.39 -23.61 26.12
C SER A 464 29.66 -24.07 25.42
N ASP A 465 30.02 -23.39 24.33
CA ASP A 465 31.29 -23.59 23.65
C ASP A 465 31.93 -22.23 23.34
N THR A 466 32.92 -21.85 24.15
CA THR A 466 33.63 -20.58 23.98
C THR A 466 34.62 -20.58 22.81
N SER A 467 34.98 -21.78 22.32
CA SER A 467 35.90 -21.96 21.19
C SER A 467 35.19 -21.89 19.85
N TRP A 468 33.88 -22.14 19.81
CA TRP A 468 33.08 -22.07 18.59
C TRP A 468 33.01 -20.64 18.04
N GLN A 469 33.43 -20.48 16.79
CA GLN A 469 33.29 -19.26 16.01
C GLN A 469 32.97 -19.58 14.56
N ALA A 470 32.15 -18.75 13.93
CA ALA A 470 31.88 -18.79 12.50
C ALA A 470 31.83 -17.36 11.96
N GLN A 471 32.39 -17.14 10.79
CA GLN A 471 32.18 -15.92 10.02
C GLN A 471 31.36 -16.27 8.79
N LEU A 472 30.27 -15.56 8.58
CA LEU A 472 29.42 -15.71 7.41
C LEU A 472 29.52 -14.46 6.54
N ASP A 473 29.61 -14.65 5.23
CA ASP A 473 29.72 -13.62 4.22
C ASP A 473 29.23 -14.14 2.86
N GLN A 474 29.58 -13.47 1.76
CA GLN A 474 29.19 -13.91 0.42
C GLN A 474 29.70 -15.31 0.07
N ASN A 475 30.91 -15.68 0.52
CA ASN A 475 31.56 -16.95 0.18
C ASN A 475 31.18 -18.06 1.17
N GLN A 476 30.92 -17.70 2.43
CA GLN A 476 30.52 -18.63 3.47
C GLN A 476 29.08 -18.36 3.94
N GLN A 477 28.12 -19.03 3.31
CA GLN A 477 26.69 -18.81 3.56
C GLN A 477 26.15 -19.53 4.81
N PHE A 478 26.81 -20.60 5.27
CA PHE A 478 26.33 -21.42 6.39
C PHE A 478 27.40 -21.59 7.46
N ALA A 479 26.97 -21.54 8.73
CA ALA A 479 27.82 -21.94 9.85
C ALA A 479 27.70 -23.47 10.08
N PRO A 480 28.70 -24.11 10.71
CA PRO A 480 28.55 -25.48 11.18
C PRO A 480 27.33 -25.63 12.09
N ILE A 481 26.48 -26.63 11.81
CA ILE A 481 25.26 -26.88 12.59
C ILE A 481 25.66 -27.41 13.97
N ILE A 482 25.09 -26.82 15.02
CA ILE A 482 25.26 -27.31 16.40
C ILE A 482 24.07 -28.22 16.69
N SER A 483 24.33 -29.51 16.90
CA SER A 483 23.31 -30.52 17.23
C SER A 483 23.51 -31.01 18.65
N LEU A 484 22.46 -30.91 19.48
CA LEU A 484 22.51 -31.25 20.90
C LEU A 484 21.40 -32.25 21.23
N ALA A 485 21.76 -33.34 21.91
CA ALA A 485 20.77 -34.19 22.56
C ALA A 485 20.25 -33.49 23.82
N LEU A 486 18.93 -33.42 23.96
CA LEU A 486 18.29 -32.83 25.12
C LEU A 486 17.98 -33.92 26.15
N PRO A 487 18.18 -33.64 27.45
CA PRO A 487 17.68 -34.55 28.49
C PRO A 487 16.15 -34.63 28.44
N LYS A 488 15.54 -35.65 29.06
CA LYS A 488 14.07 -35.67 29.22
C LYS A 488 13.64 -34.45 30.03
N MET A 489 12.99 -33.49 29.36
CA MET A 489 12.53 -32.24 29.97
C MET A 489 11.08 -32.39 30.44
N PRO A 490 10.75 -32.04 31.70
CA PRO A 490 9.38 -31.89 32.17
C PRO A 490 8.55 -30.92 31.32
N GLU A 491 7.22 -31.06 31.33
CA GLU A 491 6.29 -30.23 30.53
C GLU A 491 6.35 -28.71 30.82
N LYS A 492 6.96 -28.30 31.94
CA LYS A 492 7.03 -26.90 32.39
C LYS A 492 8.41 -26.27 32.22
N GLU A 493 9.19 -26.68 31.23
CA GLU A 493 10.52 -26.12 31.01
C GLU A 493 10.74 -25.62 29.59
N GLY A 494 11.63 -24.64 29.48
CA GLY A 494 12.02 -24.01 28.22
C GLY A 494 13.53 -23.95 28.06
N LEU A 495 13.95 -23.63 26.84
CA LEU A 495 15.34 -23.38 26.48
C LEU A 495 15.52 -21.94 26.01
N ARG A 496 16.59 -21.31 26.51
CA ARG A 496 17.14 -20.09 25.94
C ARG A 496 18.39 -20.44 25.16
N VAL A 497 18.32 -20.28 23.85
CA VAL A 497 19.48 -20.44 22.96
C VAL A 497 20.02 -19.07 22.65
N SER A 498 21.32 -18.83 22.90
CA SER A 498 21.96 -17.54 22.66
C SER A 498 23.24 -17.67 21.84
N ILE A 499 23.60 -16.59 21.16
CA ILE A 499 24.80 -16.45 20.35
C ILE A 499 25.35 -15.04 20.49
N LEU A 500 26.68 -14.89 20.55
CA LEU A 500 27.33 -13.60 20.41
C LEU A 500 27.50 -13.30 18.92
N ALA A 501 26.97 -12.15 18.47
CA ALA A 501 27.00 -11.77 17.06
C ALA A 501 27.58 -10.37 16.89
N GLN A 502 28.42 -10.19 15.87
CA GLN A 502 29.06 -8.92 15.53
C GLN A 502 29.01 -8.68 14.02
N ILE A 503 28.54 -7.51 13.59
CA ILE A 503 28.58 -7.12 12.17
C ILE A 503 30.00 -6.65 11.82
N ILE A 504 30.60 -7.26 10.79
CA ILE A 504 31.92 -6.88 10.28
C ILE A 504 31.72 -5.99 9.05
N GLY A 505 32.02 -4.70 9.19
CA GLY A 505 31.85 -3.71 8.12
C GLY A 505 30.40 -3.24 7.99
N PRO A 506 29.90 -2.97 6.76
CA PRO A 506 28.57 -2.39 6.57
C PRO A 506 27.48 -3.42 6.83
N LYS A 507 26.40 -2.98 7.48
CA LYS A 507 25.24 -3.79 7.82
C LYS A 507 24.45 -4.16 6.58
N GLU A 508 23.91 -5.39 6.57
CA GLU A 508 22.90 -5.78 5.60
C GLU A 508 21.55 -5.16 6.00
N TRP A 509 20.99 -4.36 5.10
CA TRP A 509 19.71 -3.67 5.29
C TRP A 509 18.58 -4.36 4.53
N GLU A 510 18.91 -5.16 3.51
CA GLU A 510 17.91 -5.95 2.78
C GLU A 510 17.51 -7.16 3.61
N PHE A 511 16.26 -7.17 4.10
CA PHE A 511 15.83 -8.17 5.07
C PHE A 511 15.81 -9.60 4.49
N TRP A 512 15.63 -9.75 3.18
CA TRP A 512 15.72 -11.06 2.52
C TRP A 512 17.12 -11.69 2.63
N TRP A 513 18.15 -10.86 2.75
CA TRP A 513 19.56 -11.26 2.80
C TRP A 513 20.18 -11.19 4.20
N MET A 514 19.39 -10.85 5.22
CA MET A 514 19.86 -10.87 6.59
C MET A 514 20.10 -12.30 7.06
N THR A 515 21.15 -12.47 7.86
CA THR A 515 21.51 -13.74 8.47
C THR A 515 20.41 -14.22 9.40
N GLN A 516 19.93 -15.43 9.13
CA GLN A 516 18.90 -16.09 9.90
C GLN A 516 19.54 -16.90 11.03
N PHE A 517 19.07 -16.68 12.25
CA PHE A 517 19.34 -17.54 13.40
C PHE A 517 18.12 -18.40 13.64
N THR A 518 18.24 -19.68 13.33
CA THR A 518 17.17 -20.67 13.38
C THR A 518 17.47 -21.70 14.45
N VAL A 519 16.44 -22.04 15.23
CA VAL A 519 16.48 -23.10 16.22
C VAL A 519 15.37 -24.11 15.92
N SER A 520 15.77 -25.35 15.68
CA SER A 520 14.87 -26.46 15.37
C SER A 520 14.82 -27.43 16.56
N LEU A 521 13.62 -27.72 17.08
CA LEU A 521 13.36 -28.75 18.08
C LEU A 521 12.89 -30.03 17.39
N LYS A 522 13.49 -31.18 17.73
CA LYS A 522 13.18 -32.47 17.10
C LYS A 522 12.83 -33.55 18.13
N LYS A 523 12.06 -34.54 17.70
CA LYS A 523 11.79 -35.80 18.40
C LYS A 523 11.93 -36.96 17.44
N GLU A 524 12.76 -37.94 17.79
CA GLU A 524 13.04 -39.11 16.95
C GLU A 524 13.44 -38.71 15.51
N GLY A 525 14.17 -37.59 15.38
CA GLY A 525 14.60 -37.02 14.10
C GLY A 525 13.55 -36.20 13.36
N GLN A 526 12.29 -36.17 13.80
CA GLN A 526 11.23 -35.36 13.19
C GLN A 526 11.16 -33.96 13.80
N LEU A 527 10.93 -32.95 12.95
CA LEU A 527 10.79 -31.55 13.38
C LEU A 527 9.47 -31.34 14.14
N ILE A 528 9.56 -30.85 15.38
CA ILE A 528 8.39 -30.48 16.20
C ILE A 528 8.11 -28.98 16.10
N ASP A 529 9.14 -28.16 16.32
CA ASP A 529 9.03 -26.71 16.26
C ASP A 529 10.28 -26.11 15.63
N GLU A 530 10.11 -25.01 14.94
CA GLU A 530 11.20 -24.23 14.37
C GLU A 530 10.86 -22.76 14.50
N GLN A 531 11.80 -22.00 15.05
CA GLN A 531 11.70 -20.56 15.14
C GLN A 531 12.98 -19.92 14.61
N MET A 532 12.82 -18.74 14.04
CA MET A 532 13.89 -18.04 13.36
C MET A 532 13.72 -16.54 13.54
N PHE A 533 14.81 -15.82 13.75
CA PHE A 533 14.83 -14.37 13.56
C PHE A 533 16.12 -13.92 12.87
N ARG A 534 16.06 -12.72 12.28
CA ARG A 534 17.16 -12.11 11.53
C ARG A 534 18.07 -11.30 12.44
N LEU A 535 19.35 -11.64 12.48
CA LEU A 535 20.31 -11.07 13.43
C LEU A 535 20.48 -9.56 13.25
N GLN A 536 20.61 -9.08 12.01
CA GLN A 536 20.86 -7.68 11.68
C GLN A 536 19.71 -6.75 12.09
N ARG A 537 18.49 -7.25 12.35
CA ARG A 537 17.41 -6.42 12.93
C ARG A 537 17.76 -5.92 14.33
N HIS A 538 18.64 -6.62 15.05
CA HIS A 538 18.91 -6.43 16.46
C HIS A 538 20.30 -5.88 16.79
N ILE A 539 21.17 -5.75 15.78
CA ILE A 539 22.58 -5.35 15.91
C ILE A 539 22.85 -4.13 15.01
N GLN A 540 23.64 -3.18 15.48
CA GLN A 540 24.15 -2.04 14.71
C GLN A 540 25.56 -2.31 14.13
N GLU A 541 26.00 -1.48 13.18
CA GLU A 541 27.34 -1.60 12.61
C GLU A 541 28.42 -1.47 13.69
N GLY A 542 29.37 -2.42 13.72
CA GLY A 542 30.43 -2.48 14.73
C GLY A 542 29.99 -2.92 16.14
N GLU A 543 28.68 -3.08 16.39
CA GLU A 543 28.17 -3.58 17.68
C GLU A 543 28.39 -5.09 17.77
N GLU A 544 28.93 -5.54 18.90
CA GLU A 544 28.93 -6.95 19.31
C GLU A 544 27.85 -7.15 20.38
N LYS A 545 26.94 -8.10 20.15
CA LYS A 545 25.75 -8.27 20.99
C LYS A 545 25.37 -9.74 21.15
N ARG A 546 25.07 -10.13 22.40
CA ARG A 546 24.49 -11.44 22.69
C ARG A 546 23.00 -11.42 22.38
N LEU A 547 22.58 -12.23 21.42
CA LEU A 547 21.19 -12.38 21.01
C LEU A 547 20.68 -13.74 21.44
N TYR A 548 19.41 -13.83 21.81
CA TYR A 548 18.83 -15.05 22.33
C TYR A 548 17.42 -15.33 21.79
N MET A 549 17.01 -16.59 21.87
CA MET A 549 15.69 -17.08 21.54
C MET A 549 15.18 -17.96 22.67
N ASP A 550 13.96 -17.71 23.12
CA ASP A 550 13.30 -18.49 24.18
C ASP A 550 12.25 -19.41 23.56
N LEU A 551 12.32 -20.69 23.90
CA LEU A 551 11.51 -21.74 23.27
C LEU A 551 10.93 -22.65 24.35
N PRO A 552 9.60 -22.90 24.36
CA PRO A 552 9.04 -23.97 25.17
C PRO A 552 9.49 -25.31 24.61
N VAL A 553 9.95 -26.23 25.46
CA VAL A 553 10.38 -27.56 25.03
C VAL A 553 9.33 -28.58 25.45
N GLN A 554 8.41 -28.87 24.54
CA GLN A 554 7.40 -29.90 24.76
C GLN A 554 7.70 -31.12 23.87
N GLY A 555 8.20 -32.18 24.50
CA GLY A 555 8.37 -33.48 23.86
C GLY A 555 9.55 -33.62 22.89
N ALA A 556 10.44 -32.62 22.79
CA ALA A 556 11.66 -32.72 21.98
C ALA A 556 12.78 -33.47 22.72
N ASP A 557 13.53 -34.29 21.99
CA ASP A 557 14.71 -35.03 22.46
C ASP A 557 16.03 -34.46 21.93
N SER A 558 15.96 -33.53 20.98
CA SER A 558 17.12 -32.92 20.33
C SER A 558 16.85 -31.50 19.85
N LEU A 559 17.95 -30.74 19.74
CA LEU A 559 17.99 -29.34 19.31
C LEU A 559 19.03 -29.17 18.20
N GLU A 560 18.68 -28.43 17.16
CA GLU A 560 19.63 -27.95 16.14
C GLU A 560 19.65 -26.43 16.09
N ILE A 561 20.85 -25.84 16.11
CA ILE A 561 21.09 -24.41 15.94
C ILE A 561 21.73 -24.20 14.57
N LYS A 562 21.07 -23.37 13.74
CA LYS A 562 21.46 -23.12 12.36
C LYS A 562 21.61 -21.62 12.11
N PHE A 563 22.66 -21.28 11.36
CA PHE A 563 22.87 -19.93 10.86
C PHE A 563 23.02 -19.96 9.35
N TRP A 564 22.23 -19.14 8.67
CA TRP A 564 22.27 -19.01 7.22
C TRP A 564 22.28 -17.54 6.81
N ASN A 565 23.27 -17.13 6.02
CA ASN A 565 23.45 -15.76 5.55
C ASN A 565 22.53 -15.35 4.38
N ALA A 566 21.66 -16.25 3.91
CA ALA A 566 20.60 -15.96 2.95
C ALA A 566 21.06 -15.23 1.67
N ASP A 567 22.20 -15.63 1.11
CA ASP A 567 22.85 -15.03 -0.07
C ASP A 567 23.31 -13.57 0.15
N GLY A 568 23.33 -13.13 1.41
CA GLY A 568 23.85 -11.84 1.81
C GLY A 568 25.34 -11.71 1.52
N LYS A 569 25.74 -10.48 1.18
CA LYS A 569 27.14 -10.16 0.84
C LYS A 569 27.92 -9.58 2.00
N LYS A 570 27.22 -9.14 3.05
CA LYS A 570 27.82 -8.49 4.21
C LYS A 570 28.28 -9.54 5.22
N ALA A 571 29.38 -9.24 5.90
CA ALA A 571 30.00 -10.16 6.82
C ALA A 571 29.43 -10.04 8.25
N ILE A 572 29.21 -11.18 8.89
CA ILE A 572 28.83 -11.29 10.30
C ILE A 572 29.68 -12.34 10.98
N LYS A 573 30.16 -12.04 12.19
CA LYS A 573 30.85 -13.00 13.05
C LYS A 573 29.89 -13.50 14.12
N LEU A 574 29.90 -14.80 14.34
CA LEU A 574 29.12 -15.51 15.34
C LEU A 574 30.07 -16.27 16.25
N SER A 575 29.85 -16.25 17.55
CA SER A 575 30.71 -16.93 18.51
C SER A 575 29.96 -17.27 19.80
N GLN A 576 30.55 -18.14 20.61
CA GLN A 576 30.10 -18.44 21.97
C GLN A 576 28.61 -18.80 22.09
N PRO A 577 28.12 -19.82 21.36
CA PRO A 577 26.78 -20.35 21.51
C PRO A 577 26.56 -20.86 22.93
N GLU A 578 25.41 -20.54 23.52
CA GLU A 578 25.00 -21.04 24.83
C GLU A 578 23.55 -21.52 24.78
N VAL A 579 23.27 -22.61 25.50
CA VAL A 579 21.92 -23.12 25.72
C VAL A 579 21.68 -23.22 27.21
N TRP A 580 20.67 -22.50 27.68
CA TRP A 580 20.23 -22.49 29.06
C TRP A 580 18.85 -23.14 29.16
N ARG A 581 18.64 -23.96 30.18
CA ARG A 581 17.35 -24.51 30.59
C ARG A 581 16.75 -23.63 31.65
N TYR A 582 15.43 -23.41 31.62
CA TYR A 582 14.71 -22.61 32.62
C TYR A 582 13.29 -23.14 32.83
N VAL A 583 12.64 -22.74 33.94
CA VAL A 583 11.25 -23.13 34.26
C VAL A 583 10.24 -22.13 33.67
N LEU A 584 9.19 -22.65 33.03
CA LEU A 584 8.07 -21.88 32.50
C LEU A 584 7.17 -21.41 33.66
N ASP A 585 6.70 -20.16 33.57
CA ASP A 585 5.82 -19.54 34.57
C ASP A 585 4.37 -20.05 34.46
#